data_AF-A0A7C8R9M4-F1
#
_entry.id   AF-A0A7C8R9M4-F1
#
_cell.length_a   1.000
_cell.length_b   1.000
_cell.length_c   1.000
_cell.angle_alpha   90.00
_cell.angle_beta   90.00
_cell.angle_gamma   90.00
#
_symmetry.space_group_name_H-M   'P 1'
#
loop_
_entity.id
_entity.type
_entity.pdbx_description
1 polymer ?
#
loop_
_entity_poly.entity_id
_entity_poly.type
_entity_poly.pdbx_seq_one_letter_code
_entity_poly.pdbx_strand_id
1 'polypeptide(L)'
;MAPHKTTPDYDSDDAMQDVESMQVDSVGAKEKTVKDDLEHMFDDDLDDEPMVDASNAHKNSSGKVNITAISDIPSANPSDPEDMLQFYSRLFPWRQLFRWLNHSELPSTDFAHREFAFTLHNDAYLRYQCYPTFETLRRDVLNLNPSRFEIGPVYSTKPRDRKQAKGSFKPIEKELVFDIDLTDYDEIRTCCSKTKICIKCWQFVTMAIKVVDVALRDDFGFQHIMWVYSGRRGAHAWVCDKKARKLGDGKRRAIAAYFEVVKGSSQSGKKVNLERPLHPHIRRSHDILKDDFKQNILENQDPFRTEKQAERLLQLLPDRQLKEALREKWDSTIERPSSDKWKDIDALAGSGVSKTIIPKVLLEHKQDIILEYTYPRLDAEVSKHLNHLLKSPFVVHPGTGKVCVPIDISKLDEFDPDAVPTVTRLLKEIDQWKNPMKEEDDGVSTSRVSDIDKTSLKPYHDLFSKFVQKLLNAERPSPTEKPLHTEKSVKVKAEEMDF
;
A
#
# COMPACT_ATOMS: atom_id res chain seq x y z
N MET A 1 19.41 -61.42 -26.55
CA MET A 1 20.23 -62.55 -26.08
C MET A 1 20.10 -62.60 -24.57
N ALA A 2 19.42 -63.61 -24.05
CA ALA A 2 19.42 -64.00 -22.63
C ALA A 2 20.57 -65.02 -22.40
N PRO A 3 20.72 -65.72 -21.26
CA PRO A 3 20.46 -65.43 -19.82
C PRO A 3 21.63 -65.95 -18.91
N HIS A 4 21.49 -65.86 -17.58
CA HIS A 4 21.69 -66.92 -16.53
C HIS A 4 22.01 -66.26 -15.16
N LYS A 5 21.18 -66.32 -14.10
CA LYS A 5 20.79 -67.42 -13.17
C LYS A 5 21.97 -68.24 -12.64
N THR A 6 22.27 -68.12 -11.32
CA THR A 6 22.22 -69.19 -10.28
C THR A 6 22.73 -68.71 -8.91
N THR A 7 21.96 -68.96 -7.85
CA THR A 7 22.36 -69.22 -6.44
C THR A 7 22.58 -70.76 -6.28
N PRO A 8 22.89 -71.41 -5.11
CA PRO A 8 22.85 -70.98 -3.69
C PRO A 8 23.87 -71.66 -2.67
N ASP A 9 23.64 -71.37 -1.37
CA ASP A 9 23.79 -72.17 -0.11
C ASP A 9 25.13 -72.54 0.58
N TYR A 10 25.25 -72.21 1.89
CA TYR A 10 25.30 -73.12 3.08
C TYR A 10 25.99 -72.52 4.35
N ASP A 11 25.18 -72.38 5.42
CA ASP A 11 25.31 -72.63 6.88
C ASP A 11 26.49 -72.24 7.82
N SER A 12 26.04 -71.77 9.02
CA SER A 12 26.41 -72.15 10.41
C SER A 12 27.21 -71.16 11.31
N ASP A 13 26.52 -70.72 12.38
CA ASP A 13 26.88 -70.41 13.79
C ASP A 13 28.02 -69.41 14.11
N ASP A 14 28.06 -68.57 15.17
CA ASP A 14 27.39 -68.56 16.48
C ASP A 14 27.54 -67.17 17.20
N ALA A 15 26.64 -66.88 18.14
CA ALA A 15 26.76 -66.07 19.38
C ALA A 15 27.28 -64.59 19.48
N MET A 16 26.35 -63.73 19.98
CA MET A 16 26.45 -62.76 21.10
C MET A 16 26.62 -61.23 20.88
N GLN A 17 25.63 -60.52 21.45
CA GLN A 17 25.62 -59.22 22.17
C GLN A 17 25.35 -57.89 21.43
N ASP A 18 24.09 -57.44 21.60
CA ASP A 18 23.54 -56.12 21.95
C ASP A 18 24.32 -54.82 21.60
N VAL A 19 23.66 -53.86 20.94
CA VAL A 19 23.00 -52.67 21.53
C VAL A 19 22.60 -51.65 20.42
N GLU A 20 21.31 -51.30 20.41
CA GLU A 20 20.61 -50.06 19.93
C GLU A 20 20.73 -49.59 18.44
N SER A 21 19.69 -49.77 17.61
CA SER A 21 18.49 -48.91 17.38
C SER A 21 18.75 -47.70 16.48
N MET A 22 18.01 -47.34 15.42
CA MET A 22 16.78 -47.81 14.77
C MET A 22 16.77 -47.25 13.32
N GLN A 23 16.42 -48.12 12.36
CA GLN A 23 15.99 -47.84 10.97
C GLN A 23 14.67 -47.03 10.98
N VAL A 24 14.41 -45.99 10.16
CA VAL A 24 14.20 -45.92 8.70
C VAL A 24 13.29 -47.03 8.15
N ASP A 25 12.03 -46.73 7.83
CA ASP A 25 11.60 -46.68 6.42
C ASP A 25 10.12 -46.41 6.21
N SER A 26 9.89 -45.65 5.14
CA SER A 26 8.64 -45.41 4.46
C SER A 26 8.08 -46.67 3.79
N VAL A 27 6.76 -46.71 3.54
CA VAL A 27 6.12 -46.71 2.20
C VAL A 27 4.62 -47.01 2.36
N GLY A 28 3.77 -46.25 1.65
CA GLY A 28 2.39 -46.69 1.38
C GLY A 28 1.46 -45.58 0.90
N ALA A 29 1.44 -45.34 -0.42
CA ALA A 29 0.54 -44.40 -1.10
C ALA A 29 -0.95 -44.80 -1.02
N LYS A 30 -1.86 -43.80 -0.99
CA LYS A 30 -3.23 -43.89 -1.51
C LYS A 30 -3.85 -42.51 -1.81
N GLU A 31 -4.83 -42.54 -2.70
CA GLU A 31 -5.30 -41.53 -3.63
C GLU A 31 -5.99 -40.28 -3.03
N LYS A 32 -5.85 -39.16 -3.77
CA LYS A 32 -6.53 -37.88 -3.57
C LYS A 32 -8.01 -37.97 -3.95
N THR A 33 -8.89 -37.63 -3.01
CA THR A 33 -10.21 -37.07 -3.32
C THR A 33 -10.18 -35.56 -3.11
N VAL A 34 -10.32 -34.82 -4.21
CA VAL A 34 -10.48 -33.36 -4.27
C VAL A 34 -11.90 -33.03 -3.81
N LYS A 35 -12.09 -32.75 -2.51
CA LYS A 35 -13.36 -32.17 -2.03
C LYS A 35 -13.31 -31.38 -0.72
N ASP A 36 -12.21 -31.40 0.03
CA ASP A 36 -12.17 -30.79 1.38
C ASP A 36 -11.44 -29.43 1.48
N ASP A 37 -10.88 -28.89 0.40
CA ASP A 37 -10.11 -27.62 0.44
C ASP A 37 -10.93 -26.34 0.20
N LEU A 38 -12.27 -26.41 0.21
CA LEU A 38 -13.14 -25.23 -0.04
C LEU A 38 -13.98 -24.78 1.16
N GLU A 39 -14.02 -25.54 2.25
CA GLU A 39 -14.89 -25.24 3.40
C GLU A 39 -14.17 -24.54 4.56
N HIS A 40 -12.83 -24.44 4.54
CA HIS A 40 -12.06 -23.76 5.59
C HIS A 40 -11.64 -22.31 5.29
N MET A 41 -12.24 -21.67 4.27
CA MET A 41 -11.93 -20.27 3.92
C MET A 41 -12.95 -19.24 4.46
N PHE A 42 -13.95 -19.66 5.24
CA PHE A 42 -15.02 -18.78 5.74
C PHE A 42 -15.29 -18.87 7.25
N ASP A 43 -14.41 -19.50 8.03
CA ASP A 43 -14.51 -19.51 9.50
C ASP A 43 -13.54 -18.47 10.10
N ASP A 44 -13.88 -17.19 9.93
CA ASP A 44 -13.42 -16.11 10.82
C ASP A 44 -14.60 -15.70 11.73
N ASP A 45 -15.19 -16.69 12.43
CA ASP A 45 -16.23 -16.51 13.44
C ASP A 45 -15.63 -16.12 14.82
N LEU A 46 -14.72 -15.16 14.82
CA LEU A 46 -14.22 -14.50 16.02
C LEU A 46 -14.16 -12.99 15.79
N ASP A 47 -15.33 -12.33 15.79
CA ASP A 47 -15.48 -10.88 16.03
C ASP A 47 -16.98 -10.58 16.27
N ASP A 48 -17.50 -11.03 17.42
CA ASP A 48 -18.81 -10.60 17.93
C ASP A 48 -18.63 -9.31 18.75
N GLU A 49 -18.32 -8.20 18.06
CA GLU A 49 -18.44 -6.86 18.64
C GLU A 49 -19.84 -6.29 18.36
N PRO A 50 -20.54 -5.77 19.39
CA PRO A 50 -21.92 -5.34 19.26
C PRO A 50 -22.06 -4.11 18.35
N MET A 51 -23.00 -4.21 17.42
CA MET A 51 -23.47 -3.10 16.60
C MET A 51 -24.17 -2.06 17.47
N VAL A 52 -23.85 -0.78 17.27
CA VAL A 52 -24.62 0.32 17.87
C VAL A 52 -25.81 0.67 16.98
N ASP A 53 -27.00 0.32 17.43
CA ASP A 53 -28.25 0.87 16.91
C ASP A 53 -28.42 2.31 17.43
N ALA A 54 -28.74 3.25 16.54
CA ALA A 54 -28.84 4.68 16.84
C ALA A 54 -29.96 5.02 17.86
N SER A 55 -30.75 4.02 18.26
CA SER A 55 -31.85 4.12 19.22
C SER A 55 -31.42 3.97 20.70
N ASN A 56 -30.24 3.41 20.99
CA ASN A 56 -29.82 3.07 22.37
C ASN A 56 -28.74 3.98 23.00
N ALA A 57 -28.29 5.04 22.31
CA ALA A 57 -27.34 6.01 22.86
C ALA A 57 -28.00 7.08 23.77
N HIS A 58 -29.21 6.86 24.27
CA HIS A 58 -29.92 7.78 25.15
C HIS A 58 -30.20 7.13 26.50
N LYS A 59 -29.25 7.31 27.43
CA LYS A 59 -29.46 7.54 28.87
C LYS A 59 -28.09 7.55 29.55
N ASN A 60 -27.55 8.75 29.74
CA ASN A 60 -26.82 9.20 30.94
C ASN A 60 -25.94 10.40 30.60
N SER A 61 -26.47 11.61 30.79
CA SER A 61 -25.74 12.73 31.40
C SER A 61 -26.68 13.93 31.46
N SER A 62 -27.54 13.95 32.47
CA SER A 62 -28.13 15.19 32.98
C SER A 62 -27.23 15.71 34.09
N GLY A 63 -26.25 16.53 33.72
CA GLY A 63 -25.38 17.24 34.66
C GLY A 63 -25.17 18.66 34.17
N LYS A 64 -25.80 19.64 34.82
CA LYS A 64 -25.53 21.07 34.60
C LYS A 64 -24.08 21.36 35.00
N VAL A 65 -23.29 21.96 34.11
CA VAL A 65 -21.95 22.47 34.45
C VAL A 65 -21.94 23.98 34.28
N ASN A 66 -21.56 24.65 35.37
CA ASN A 66 -21.39 26.09 35.50
C ASN A 66 -20.21 26.59 34.66
N ILE A 67 -20.39 27.74 34.04
CA ILE A 67 -19.39 28.46 33.26
C ILE A 67 -18.46 29.20 34.22
N THR A 68 -17.18 28.81 34.29
CA THR A 68 -16.12 29.68 34.82
C THR A 68 -14.79 29.45 34.09
N ALA A 69 -14.31 30.55 33.49
CA ALA A 69 -12.93 30.94 33.16
C ALA A 69 -11.96 29.90 32.57
N ILE A 70 -11.68 30.07 31.27
CA ILE A 70 -10.69 29.37 30.47
C ILE A 70 -9.29 29.88 30.85
N SER A 71 -8.43 28.98 31.34
CA SER A 71 -6.98 29.18 31.38
C SER A 71 -6.32 28.32 30.30
N ASP A 72 -5.55 28.97 29.43
CA ASP A 72 -4.80 28.41 28.32
C ASP A 72 -3.86 27.27 28.77
N ILE A 73 -4.19 26.04 28.35
CA ILE A 73 -3.26 24.91 28.31
C ILE A 73 -3.32 24.37 26.88
N PRO A 74 -2.22 24.37 26.11
CA PRO A 74 -2.22 23.74 24.79
C PRO A 74 -2.49 22.24 24.97
N SER A 75 -3.57 21.73 24.38
CA SER A 75 -3.93 20.32 24.48
C SER A 75 -2.79 19.44 23.97
N ALA A 76 -2.38 18.47 24.79
CA ALA A 76 -1.21 17.63 24.55
C ALA A 76 -1.48 16.47 23.56
N ASN A 77 -2.68 16.42 22.97
CA ASN A 77 -3.11 15.35 22.06
C ASN A 77 -3.12 15.87 20.61
N PRO A 78 -2.31 15.30 19.69
CA PRO A 78 -2.24 15.73 18.29
C PRO A 78 -3.57 15.65 17.53
N SER A 79 -4.54 14.90 18.03
CA SER A 79 -5.86 14.66 17.45
C SER A 79 -6.92 14.62 18.54
N ASP A 80 -7.13 15.74 19.23
CA ASP A 80 -8.18 15.87 20.24
C ASP A 80 -9.57 15.55 19.63
N PRO A 81 -10.45 14.77 20.29
CA PRO A 81 -11.75 14.42 19.73
C PRO A 81 -12.59 15.63 19.30
N GLU A 82 -12.52 16.77 19.99
CA GLU A 82 -13.26 17.97 19.59
C GLU A 82 -12.69 18.57 18.30
N ASP A 83 -11.36 18.63 18.17
CA ASP A 83 -10.67 19.06 16.94
C ASP A 83 -11.06 18.15 15.76
N MET A 84 -11.11 16.84 15.99
CA MET A 84 -11.52 15.83 15.01
C MET A 84 -12.96 16.04 14.54
N LEU A 85 -13.88 16.29 15.48
CA LEU A 85 -15.28 16.55 15.19
C LEU A 85 -15.44 17.81 14.35
N GLN A 86 -14.73 18.90 14.70
CA GLN A 86 -14.75 20.13 13.92
C GLN A 86 -14.21 19.93 12.51
N PHE A 87 -13.11 19.17 12.36
CA PHE A 87 -12.55 18.82 11.06
C PHE A 87 -13.53 18.03 10.19
N TYR A 88 -14.09 16.94 10.72
CA TYR A 88 -15.07 16.15 9.99
C TYR A 88 -16.34 16.94 9.66
N SER A 89 -16.72 17.91 10.51
CA SER A 89 -17.89 18.74 10.27
C SER A 89 -17.67 19.75 9.13
N ARG A 90 -16.49 20.38 9.08
CA ARG A 90 -16.23 21.59 8.29
C ARG A 90 -15.34 21.38 7.07
N LEU A 91 -14.35 20.50 7.16
CA LEU A 91 -13.25 20.39 6.20
C LEU A 91 -13.25 19.09 5.41
N PHE A 92 -13.75 17.97 5.95
CA PHE A 92 -13.69 16.69 5.26
C PHE A 92 -14.49 16.69 3.93
N PRO A 93 -13.92 16.18 2.81
CA PRO A 93 -14.53 16.24 1.47
C PRO A 93 -15.63 15.19 1.24
N TRP A 94 -16.70 15.20 2.04
CA TRP A 94 -17.76 14.17 2.02
C TRP A 94 -18.35 13.88 0.63
N ARG A 95 -18.71 14.93 -0.10
CA ARG A 95 -19.33 14.81 -1.43
C ARG A 95 -18.35 14.22 -2.44
N GLN A 96 -17.09 14.64 -2.41
CA GLN A 96 -16.06 14.14 -3.32
C GLN A 96 -15.65 12.71 -2.97
N LEU A 97 -15.57 12.35 -1.68
CA LEU A 97 -15.36 10.97 -1.24
C LEU A 97 -16.46 10.05 -1.77
N PHE A 98 -17.72 10.48 -1.66
CA PHE A 98 -18.85 9.75 -2.21
C PHE A 98 -18.78 9.62 -3.72
N ARG A 99 -18.56 10.72 -4.45
CA ARG A 99 -18.44 10.69 -5.92
C ARG A 99 -17.33 9.75 -6.39
N TRP A 100 -16.20 9.73 -5.67
CA TRP A 100 -15.11 8.81 -5.92
C TRP A 100 -15.55 7.35 -5.77
N LEU A 101 -16.07 6.99 -4.60
CA LEU A 101 -16.38 5.60 -4.25
C LEU A 101 -17.65 5.05 -4.91
N ASN A 102 -18.57 5.94 -5.28
CA ASN A 102 -19.83 5.63 -5.96
C ASN A 102 -19.68 5.55 -7.49
N HIS A 103 -18.56 6.06 -8.04
CA HIS A 103 -18.26 6.09 -9.47
C HIS A 103 -19.34 6.75 -10.36
N SER A 104 -20.25 7.51 -9.75
CA SER A 104 -21.41 8.15 -10.37
C SER A 104 -21.86 9.34 -9.53
N GLU A 105 -22.57 10.27 -10.17
CA GLU A 105 -23.25 11.38 -9.49
C GLU A 105 -24.50 10.92 -8.72
N LEU A 106 -25.16 9.86 -9.20
CA LEU A 106 -26.37 9.31 -8.58
C LEU A 106 -26.02 8.11 -7.69
N PRO A 107 -26.60 8.01 -6.48
CA PRO A 107 -26.37 6.88 -5.58
C PRO A 107 -26.57 5.52 -6.26
N SER A 108 -25.63 4.62 -6.03
CA SER A 108 -25.62 3.27 -6.59
C SER A 108 -25.18 2.23 -5.56
N THR A 109 -25.15 0.97 -5.97
CA THR A 109 -24.64 -0.14 -5.15
C THR A 109 -23.16 0.01 -4.81
N ASP A 110 -22.37 0.72 -5.63
CA ASP A 110 -20.93 0.91 -5.40
C ASP A 110 -20.63 1.68 -4.11
N PHE A 111 -21.58 2.48 -3.63
CA PHE A 111 -21.52 3.12 -2.32
C PHE A 111 -22.40 2.40 -1.29
N ALA A 112 -23.64 2.06 -1.66
CA ALA A 112 -24.61 1.46 -0.73
C ALA A 112 -24.19 0.09 -0.19
N HIS A 113 -23.44 -0.70 -0.96
CA HIS A 113 -22.95 -2.02 -0.57
C HIS A 113 -21.46 -2.01 -0.21
N ARG A 114 -20.85 -0.83 -0.09
CA ARG A 114 -19.45 -0.70 0.31
C ARG A 114 -19.29 -0.81 1.81
N GLU A 115 -18.30 -1.58 2.23
CA GLU A 115 -17.89 -1.64 3.62
C GLU A 115 -17.05 -0.43 4.00
N PHE A 116 -17.38 0.13 5.15
CA PHE A 116 -16.55 1.02 5.93
C PHE A 116 -16.28 0.36 7.28
N ALA A 117 -15.08 0.54 7.81
CA ALA A 117 -14.72 0.12 9.16
C ALA A 117 -14.27 1.34 9.97
N PHE A 118 -14.77 1.48 11.19
CA PHE A 118 -14.47 2.60 12.07
C PHE A 118 -13.63 2.13 13.25
N THR A 119 -12.52 2.81 13.52
CA THR A 119 -11.81 2.68 14.80
C THR A 119 -12.20 3.86 15.67
N LEU A 120 -12.79 3.58 16.83
CA LEU A 120 -13.15 4.62 17.80
C LEU A 120 -11.94 5.04 18.65
N HIS A 121 -12.10 6.06 19.49
CA HIS A 121 -11.03 6.54 20.37
C HIS A 121 -10.69 5.57 21.52
N ASN A 122 -11.60 4.64 21.83
CA ASN A 122 -11.39 3.55 22.79
C ASN A 122 -10.90 2.27 22.12
N ASP A 123 -10.37 2.35 20.90
CA ASP A 123 -9.90 1.24 20.07
C ASP A 123 -10.96 0.22 19.65
N ALA A 124 -12.25 0.45 19.95
CA ALA A 124 -13.33 -0.38 19.43
C ALA A 124 -13.35 -0.32 17.89
N TYR A 125 -13.46 -1.48 17.26
CA TYR A 125 -13.38 -1.64 15.82
C TYR A 125 -14.71 -2.10 15.22
N LEU A 126 -15.39 -1.20 14.53
CA LEU A 126 -16.73 -1.42 13.99
C LEU A 126 -16.65 -1.70 12.48
N ARG A 127 -16.69 -2.98 12.11
CA ARG A 127 -16.69 -3.42 10.70
C ARG A 127 -18.08 -3.44 10.07
N TYR A 128 -18.10 -3.66 8.76
CA TYR A 128 -19.31 -3.88 7.97
C TYR A 128 -20.34 -2.73 8.05
N GLN A 129 -19.87 -1.50 8.28
CA GLN A 129 -20.71 -0.32 8.14
C GLN A 129 -20.95 -0.06 6.65
N CYS A 130 -22.15 0.40 6.29
CA CYS A 130 -22.46 0.75 4.90
C CYS A 130 -23.51 1.85 4.85
N TYR A 131 -23.47 2.64 3.79
CA TYR A 131 -24.20 3.90 3.70
C TYR A 131 -24.78 4.08 2.30
N PRO A 132 -26.06 4.43 2.14
CA PRO A 132 -26.62 4.73 0.82
C PRO A 132 -26.11 6.06 0.24
N THR A 133 -25.72 7.02 1.09
CA THR A 133 -25.36 8.39 0.68
C THR A 133 -24.28 8.99 1.58
N PHE A 134 -23.61 10.04 1.11
CA PHE A 134 -22.60 10.74 1.90
C PHE A 134 -23.19 11.44 3.14
N GLU A 135 -24.46 11.85 3.09
CA GLU A 135 -25.15 12.47 4.22
C GLU A 135 -25.29 11.48 5.38
N THR A 136 -25.64 10.23 5.08
CA THR A 136 -25.75 9.17 6.10
C THR A 136 -24.40 8.78 6.67
N LEU A 137 -23.35 8.69 5.84
CA LEU A 137 -21.98 8.46 6.30
C LEU A 137 -21.51 9.61 7.20
N ARG A 138 -21.66 10.86 6.73
CA ARG A 138 -21.28 12.06 7.47
C ARG A 138 -21.96 12.11 8.83
N ARG A 139 -23.27 11.84 8.89
CA ARG A 139 -24.01 11.83 10.15
C ARG A 139 -23.43 10.82 11.15
N ASP A 140 -23.21 9.58 10.72
CA ASP A 140 -22.69 8.55 11.62
C ASP A 140 -21.25 8.85 12.04
N VAL A 141 -20.40 9.37 11.14
CA VAL A 141 -19.03 9.80 11.49
C VAL A 141 -19.04 10.94 12.49
N LEU A 142 -19.93 11.94 12.35
CA LEU A 142 -20.03 13.04 13.33
C LEU A 142 -20.59 12.57 14.68
N ASN A 143 -21.48 11.57 14.68
CA ASN A 143 -22.04 11.03 15.92
C ASN A 143 -21.05 10.13 16.68
N LEU A 144 -20.33 9.28 15.95
CA LEU A 144 -19.39 8.32 16.53
C LEU A 144 -18.01 8.92 16.78
N ASN A 145 -17.65 9.95 16.01
CA ASN A 145 -16.34 10.61 16.02
C ASN A 145 -15.17 9.62 16.04
N PRO A 146 -15.02 8.78 15.00
CA PRO A 146 -13.97 7.77 14.95
C PRO A 146 -12.58 8.42 14.86
N SER A 147 -11.59 7.78 15.50
CA SER A 147 -10.18 8.18 15.40
C SER A 147 -9.67 8.05 13.96
N ARG A 148 -10.15 7.04 13.24
CA ARG A 148 -9.96 6.84 11.79
C ARG A 148 -11.05 5.95 11.23
N PHE A 149 -11.18 5.95 9.91
CA PHE A 149 -11.96 4.94 9.22
C PHE A 149 -11.27 4.43 7.95
N GLU A 150 -11.62 3.20 7.60
CA GLU A 150 -11.07 2.43 6.50
C GLU A 150 -12.17 2.10 5.49
N ILE A 151 -11.76 1.95 4.23
CA ILE A 151 -12.64 1.67 3.10
C ILE A 151 -12.37 0.24 2.64
N GLY A 152 -13.45 -0.53 2.52
CA GLY A 152 -13.46 -1.91 2.08
C GLY A 152 -14.04 -2.09 0.69
N PRO A 153 -14.33 -3.34 0.30
CA PRO A 153 -14.91 -3.65 -0.98
C PRO A 153 -16.40 -3.30 -1.05
N VAL A 154 -16.90 -3.29 -2.27
CA VAL A 154 -18.32 -3.39 -2.61
C VAL A 154 -18.73 -4.86 -2.55
N TYR A 155 -19.76 -5.17 -1.78
CA TYR A 155 -20.29 -6.53 -1.61
C TYR A 155 -21.52 -6.80 -2.49
N SER A 156 -21.88 -8.08 -2.60
CA SER A 156 -23.11 -8.55 -3.25
C SER A 156 -24.40 -8.02 -2.62
N THR A 157 -24.39 -7.81 -1.31
CA THR A 157 -25.48 -7.21 -0.54
C THR A 157 -24.91 -6.16 0.41
N LYS A 158 -25.78 -5.39 1.07
CA LYS A 158 -25.37 -4.45 2.11
C LYS A 158 -24.56 -5.16 3.21
N PRO A 159 -23.34 -4.70 3.54
CA PRO A 159 -22.53 -5.26 4.63
C PRO A 159 -23.24 -5.36 5.98
N ARG A 160 -24.10 -4.40 6.31
CA ARG A 160 -24.91 -4.42 7.54
C ARG A 160 -25.90 -5.60 7.59
N ASP A 161 -26.34 -6.11 6.44
CA ASP A 161 -27.30 -7.21 6.33
C ASP A 161 -26.63 -8.58 6.14
N ARG A 162 -25.30 -8.68 6.29
CA ARG A 162 -24.52 -9.91 5.99
C ARG A 162 -25.05 -11.16 6.68
N LYS A 163 -25.54 -11.04 7.93
CA LYS A 163 -26.08 -12.16 8.71
C LYS A 163 -27.33 -12.79 8.06
N GLN A 164 -28.06 -12.03 7.24
CA GLN A 164 -29.25 -12.48 6.52
C GLN A 164 -28.90 -13.13 5.16
N ALA A 165 -27.72 -12.82 4.60
CA ALA A 165 -27.32 -13.20 3.26
C ALA A 165 -26.60 -14.57 3.16
N LYS A 166 -26.87 -15.50 4.10
CA LYS A 166 -26.26 -16.85 4.27
C LYS A 166 -25.57 -17.41 3.00
N GLY A 167 -24.24 -17.38 2.95
CA GLY A 167 -23.41 -17.95 1.87
C GLY A 167 -23.35 -17.16 0.55
N SER A 168 -24.18 -16.12 0.38
CA SER A 168 -24.20 -15.26 -0.81
C SER A 168 -23.43 -13.93 -0.63
N PHE A 169 -23.05 -13.60 0.60
CA PHE A 169 -22.29 -12.41 0.93
C PHE A 169 -20.82 -12.56 0.50
N LYS A 170 -20.43 -11.84 -0.54
CA LYS A 170 -19.06 -11.88 -1.06
C LYS A 170 -18.63 -10.54 -1.62
N PRO A 171 -17.33 -10.22 -1.55
CA PRO A 171 -16.81 -9.00 -2.14
C PRO A 171 -16.79 -9.13 -3.68
N ILE A 172 -17.22 -8.08 -4.38
CA ILE A 172 -17.36 -8.06 -5.85
C ILE A 172 -16.33 -7.14 -6.49
N GLU A 173 -16.19 -5.93 -5.96
CA GLU A 173 -15.27 -4.92 -6.52
C GLU A 173 -14.57 -4.16 -5.40
N LYS A 174 -13.29 -3.82 -5.62
CA LYS A 174 -12.54 -2.90 -4.77
C LYS A 174 -11.39 -2.33 -5.57
N GLU A 175 -11.05 -1.09 -5.35
CA GLU A 175 -9.82 -0.49 -5.87
C GLU A 175 -8.62 -1.43 -5.59
N LEU A 176 -7.72 -1.55 -6.58
CA LEU A 176 -6.43 -2.22 -6.34
C LEU A 176 -5.56 -1.24 -5.56
N VAL A 177 -5.04 -1.68 -4.42
CA VAL A 177 -4.34 -0.82 -3.49
C VAL A 177 -2.94 -1.34 -3.23
N PHE A 178 -2.02 -0.43 -2.94
CA PHE A 178 -0.65 -0.73 -2.51
C PHE A 178 -0.32 0.12 -1.30
N ASP A 179 0.41 -0.45 -0.35
CA ASP A 179 0.89 0.25 0.85
C ASP A 179 2.43 0.20 0.91
N ILE A 180 3.01 1.35 1.21
CA ILE A 180 4.44 1.56 1.41
C ILE A 180 4.61 2.11 2.81
N ASP A 181 5.22 1.35 3.73
CA ASP A 181 5.62 1.84 5.06
C ASP A 181 7.15 1.91 5.17
N LEU A 182 7.65 3.03 5.68
CA LEU A 182 9.07 3.22 5.93
C LEU A 182 9.68 2.25 6.96
N THR A 183 8.89 1.53 7.76
CA THR A 183 9.44 0.46 8.62
C THR A 183 10.07 -0.67 7.83
N ASP A 184 9.59 -0.94 6.62
CA ASP A 184 10.16 -1.99 5.78
C ASP A 184 11.59 -1.63 5.34
N TYR A 185 11.99 -0.38 5.49
CA TYR A 185 13.31 0.16 5.16
C TYR A 185 14.21 0.34 6.39
N ASP A 186 13.78 -0.04 7.61
CA ASP A 186 14.55 0.14 8.87
C ASP A 186 15.95 -0.49 8.84
N GLU A 187 16.17 -1.49 8.00
CA GLU A 187 17.47 -2.15 7.84
C GLU A 187 18.48 -1.32 7.04
N ILE A 188 18.01 -0.41 6.19
CA ILE A 188 18.83 0.33 5.22
C ILE A 188 18.75 1.84 5.38
N ARG A 189 17.79 2.36 6.16
CA ARG A 189 17.75 3.76 6.58
C ARG A 189 18.49 3.95 7.90
N THR A 190 19.23 5.04 8.02
CA THR A 190 20.07 5.38 9.18
C THR A 190 19.59 6.64 9.90
N CYS A 191 18.91 7.54 9.20
CA CYS A 191 18.55 8.85 9.73
C CYS A 191 17.40 8.80 10.77
N CYS A 192 16.59 7.74 10.73
CA CYS A 192 15.42 7.53 11.57
C CYS A 192 15.19 6.03 11.77
N SER A 193 14.38 5.66 12.76
CA SER A 193 13.98 4.28 13.00
C SER A 193 12.52 4.19 13.43
N LYS A 194 11.92 3.02 13.23
CA LYS A 194 10.54 2.70 13.62
C LYS A 194 9.54 3.75 13.09
N THR A 195 8.97 4.53 13.99
CA THR A 195 7.88 5.46 13.70
C THR A 195 8.33 6.88 13.37
N LYS A 196 9.63 7.18 13.56
CA LYS A 196 10.22 8.48 13.23
C LYS A 196 10.50 8.57 11.73
N ILE A 197 10.36 9.77 11.19
CA ILE A 197 10.64 10.10 9.79
C ILE A 197 11.31 11.46 9.69
N CYS A 198 11.94 11.71 8.55
CA CYS A 198 12.38 13.02 8.11
C CYS A 198 12.44 13.02 6.57
N ILE A 199 12.70 14.19 5.97
CA ILE A 199 12.77 14.33 4.51
C ILE A 199 13.81 13.41 3.84
N LYS A 200 14.85 12.99 4.57
CA LYS A 200 15.88 12.07 4.05
C LYS A 200 15.36 10.65 3.82
N CYS A 201 14.63 10.07 4.78
CA CYS A 201 14.05 8.75 4.59
C CYS A 201 12.74 8.79 3.81
N TRP A 202 12.06 9.94 3.73
CA TRP A 202 10.92 10.11 2.83
C TRP A 202 11.27 9.81 1.36
N GLN A 203 12.53 10.01 0.97
CA GLN A 203 13.01 9.65 -0.36
C GLN A 203 12.81 8.17 -0.73
N PHE A 204 12.74 7.26 0.25
CA PHE A 204 12.34 5.86 -0.03
C PHE A 204 10.91 5.74 -0.54
N VAL A 205 9.99 6.53 0.01
CA VAL A 205 8.59 6.59 -0.48
C VAL A 205 8.55 7.22 -1.87
N THR A 206 9.30 8.31 -2.09
CA THR A 206 9.42 8.94 -3.43
C THR A 206 9.92 7.96 -4.48
N MET A 207 11.03 7.26 -4.23
CA MET A 207 11.58 6.23 -5.11
C MET A 207 10.56 5.11 -5.39
N ALA A 208 9.86 4.64 -4.35
CA ALA A 208 8.85 3.62 -4.48
C ALA A 208 7.67 4.06 -5.37
N ILE A 209 7.16 5.29 -5.18
CA ILE A 209 6.08 5.86 -6.01
C ILE A 209 6.54 5.97 -7.48
N LYS A 210 7.77 6.46 -7.75
CA LYS A 210 8.31 6.58 -9.12
C LYS A 210 8.27 5.24 -9.86
N VAL A 211 8.70 4.16 -9.21
CA VAL A 211 8.74 2.83 -9.82
C VAL A 211 7.35 2.23 -9.99
N VAL A 212 6.52 2.28 -8.93
CA VAL A 212 5.20 1.64 -8.94
C VAL A 212 4.25 2.38 -9.88
N ASP A 213 4.22 3.71 -9.87
CA ASP A 213 3.32 4.49 -10.74
C ASP A 213 3.63 4.26 -12.22
N VAL A 214 4.91 4.26 -12.61
CA VAL A 214 5.34 3.99 -13.99
C VAL A 214 4.91 2.58 -14.43
N ALA A 215 5.14 1.56 -13.61
CA ALA A 215 4.75 0.19 -13.97
C ALA A 215 3.22 0.02 -14.06
N LEU A 216 2.46 0.61 -13.13
CA LEU A 216 0.99 0.59 -13.17
C LEU A 216 0.44 1.25 -14.44
N ARG A 217 1.08 2.33 -14.91
CA ARG A 217 0.68 3.02 -16.15
C ARG A 217 1.15 2.29 -17.40
N ASP A 218 2.43 2.00 -17.51
CA ASP A 218 3.05 1.55 -18.74
C ASP A 218 2.84 0.06 -18.98
N ASP A 219 2.87 -0.76 -17.92
CA ASP A 219 2.80 -2.22 -18.06
C ASP A 219 1.36 -2.73 -17.94
N PHE A 220 0.58 -2.16 -17.02
CA PHE A 220 -0.81 -2.57 -16.79
C PHE A 220 -1.85 -1.67 -17.45
N GLY A 221 -1.44 -0.51 -17.97
CA GLY A 221 -2.32 0.43 -18.65
C GLY A 221 -3.37 1.06 -17.73
N PHE A 222 -3.09 1.19 -16.42
CA PHE A 222 -4.01 1.87 -15.50
C PHE A 222 -3.86 3.38 -15.61
N GLN A 223 -4.98 4.10 -15.56
CA GLN A 223 -5.02 5.54 -15.78
C GLN A 223 -5.36 6.30 -14.49
N HIS A 224 -6.26 5.76 -13.68
CA HIS A 224 -6.85 6.42 -12.51
C HIS A 224 -6.18 5.94 -11.24
N ILE A 225 -4.93 6.40 -11.03
CA ILE A 225 -4.13 6.08 -9.85
C ILE A 225 -4.07 7.32 -8.96
N MET A 226 -4.46 7.18 -7.70
CA MET A 226 -4.33 8.21 -6.68
C MET A 226 -3.37 7.74 -5.58
N TRP A 227 -2.30 8.50 -5.37
CA TRP A 227 -1.40 8.30 -4.24
C TRP A 227 -1.81 9.19 -3.08
N VAL A 228 -1.75 8.66 -1.86
CA VAL A 228 -2.23 9.32 -0.65
C VAL A 228 -1.21 9.15 0.45
N TYR A 229 -0.80 10.25 1.08
CA TYR A 229 0.03 10.22 2.27
C TYR A 229 -0.70 9.50 3.41
N SER A 230 -0.05 8.55 4.08
CA SER A 230 -0.69 7.73 5.13
C SER A 230 -0.97 8.49 6.45
N GLY A 231 -0.56 9.76 6.52
CA GLY A 231 -0.64 10.63 7.70
C GLY A 231 0.57 10.53 8.63
N ARG A 232 1.49 9.60 8.35
CA ARG A 232 2.75 9.46 9.09
C ARG A 232 3.91 9.11 8.17
N ARG A 233 4.17 7.83 7.92
CA ARG A 233 5.47 7.35 7.43
C ARG A 233 5.38 6.50 6.16
N GLY A 234 4.37 6.76 5.35
CA GLY A 234 4.09 5.93 4.20
C GLY A 234 3.14 6.60 3.21
N ALA A 235 2.84 5.87 2.15
CA ALA A 235 1.88 6.28 1.13
C ALA A 235 1.07 5.09 0.64
N HIS A 236 -0.19 5.35 0.30
CA HIS A 236 -1.11 4.37 -0.25
C HIS A 236 -1.42 4.71 -1.71
N ALA A 237 -1.37 3.73 -2.60
CA ALA A 237 -1.93 3.86 -3.94
C ALA A 237 -3.36 3.33 -3.97
N TRP A 238 -4.23 4.03 -4.69
CA TRP A 238 -5.59 3.62 -5.04
C TRP A 238 -5.74 3.60 -6.56
N VAL A 239 -5.70 2.41 -7.15
CA VAL A 239 -5.94 2.20 -8.58
C VAL A 239 -7.43 1.98 -8.80
N CYS A 240 -8.06 2.99 -9.39
CA CYS A 240 -9.51 3.15 -9.44
C CYS A 240 -10.11 2.80 -10.80
N ASP A 241 -9.32 2.38 -11.80
CA ASP A 241 -9.83 1.92 -13.09
C ASP A 241 -10.87 0.80 -12.89
N LYS A 242 -11.98 0.84 -13.64
CA LYS A 242 -13.03 -0.19 -13.59
C LYS A 242 -12.50 -1.61 -13.75
N LYS A 243 -11.51 -1.80 -14.65
CA LYS A 243 -10.82 -3.09 -14.84
C LYS A 243 -10.00 -3.52 -13.62
N ALA A 244 -9.39 -2.57 -12.89
CA ALA A 244 -8.66 -2.85 -11.66
C ALA A 244 -9.61 -3.23 -10.52
N ARG A 245 -10.74 -2.53 -10.42
CA ARG A 245 -11.74 -2.77 -9.36
C ARG A 245 -12.30 -4.20 -9.38
N LYS A 246 -12.47 -4.74 -10.59
CA LYS A 246 -13.00 -6.09 -10.88
C LYS A 246 -11.96 -7.21 -10.84
N LEU A 247 -10.70 -6.93 -10.51
CA LEU A 247 -9.69 -7.99 -10.39
C LEU A 247 -10.00 -8.87 -9.18
N GLY A 248 -10.14 -10.18 -9.42
CA GLY A 248 -10.18 -11.18 -8.35
C GLY A 248 -8.80 -11.44 -7.76
N ASP A 249 -8.77 -12.09 -6.60
CA ASP A 249 -7.56 -12.31 -5.78
C ASP A 249 -6.40 -12.96 -6.55
N GLY A 250 -6.66 -13.91 -7.46
CA GLY A 250 -5.60 -14.53 -8.25
C GLY A 250 -4.83 -13.53 -9.12
N LYS A 251 -5.54 -12.60 -9.78
CA LYS A 251 -4.91 -11.56 -10.60
C LYS A 251 -4.22 -10.52 -9.72
N ARG A 252 -4.81 -10.17 -8.58
CA ARG A 252 -4.21 -9.27 -7.58
C ARG A 252 -2.88 -9.82 -7.06
N ARG A 253 -2.84 -11.09 -6.66
CA ARG A 253 -1.62 -11.80 -6.27
C ARG A 253 -0.55 -11.76 -7.36
N ALA A 254 -0.92 -11.98 -8.61
CA ALA A 254 0.03 -11.90 -9.73
C ALA A 254 0.62 -10.49 -9.91
N ILE A 255 -0.20 -9.44 -9.76
CA ILE A 255 0.28 -8.06 -9.80
C ILE A 255 1.18 -7.74 -8.60
N ALA A 256 0.80 -8.15 -7.38
CA ALA A 256 1.65 -7.97 -6.20
C ALA A 256 3.01 -8.66 -6.37
N ALA A 257 3.01 -9.90 -6.86
CA ALA A 257 4.22 -10.67 -7.14
C ALA A 257 5.09 -10.05 -8.25
N TYR A 258 4.50 -9.34 -9.22
CA TYR A 258 5.23 -8.60 -10.25
C TYR A 258 6.14 -7.51 -9.65
N PHE A 259 5.69 -6.88 -8.56
CA PHE A 259 6.45 -5.87 -7.84
C PHE A 259 7.41 -6.47 -6.79
N GLU A 260 7.29 -7.74 -6.44
CA GLU A 260 8.07 -8.37 -5.36
C GLU A 260 9.49 -8.75 -5.82
N VAL A 261 10.40 -7.77 -5.77
CA VAL A 261 11.82 -7.93 -6.19
C VAL A 261 12.75 -8.20 -5.02
N VAL A 262 12.56 -7.48 -3.91
CA VAL A 262 13.36 -7.64 -2.70
C VAL A 262 12.72 -8.74 -1.86
N LYS A 263 13.35 -9.91 -1.80
CA LYS A 263 12.85 -11.09 -1.09
C LYS A 263 13.80 -11.49 0.03
N GLY A 264 13.26 -11.90 1.17
CA GLY A 264 14.04 -12.48 2.28
C GLY A 264 14.03 -11.64 3.56
N SER A 265 14.17 -12.34 4.69
CA SER A 265 14.14 -11.77 6.04
C SER A 265 15.43 -10.99 6.37
N SER A 266 15.43 -10.27 7.48
CA SER A 266 16.61 -9.57 8.04
C SER A 266 17.82 -10.47 8.30
N GLN A 267 17.62 -11.79 8.39
CA GLN A 267 18.66 -12.79 8.59
C GLN A 267 19.15 -13.43 7.28
N SER A 268 18.49 -13.16 6.16
CA SER A 268 18.89 -13.70 4.86
C SER A 268 20.11 -12.97 4.30
N GLY A 269 20.91 -13.69 3.51
CA GLY A 269 22.00 -13.15 2.70
C GLY A 269 21.47 -12.19 1.62
N LYS A 270 21.95 -12.29 0.38
CA LYS A 270 21.50 -11.43 -0.73
C LYS A 270 19.96 -11.42 -0.87
N LYS A 271 19.32 -10.23 -0.83
CA LYS A 271 17.85 -10.12 -0.90
C LYS A 271 17.31 -9.95 -2.31
N VAL A 272 18.17 -9.55 -3.24
CA VAL A 272 17.84 -9.42 -4.65
C VAL A 272 18.55 -10.52 -5.43
N ASN A 273 17.79 -11.52 -5.89
CA ASN A 273 18.29 -12.59 -6.73
C ASN A 273 17.49 -12.64 -8.03
N LEU A 274 18.05 -12.01 -9.06
CA LEU A 274 17.36 -11.70 -10.30
C LEU A 274 17.98 -12.47 -11.47
N GLU A 275 17.14 -13.14 -12.24
CA GLU A 275 17.55 -13.80 -13.48
C GLU A 275 18.07 -12.78 -14.52
N ARG A 276 19.00 -13.22 -15.36
CA ARG A 276 19.62 -12.41 -16.42
C ARG A 276 19.28 -13.00 -17.80
N PRO A 277 19.00 -12.16 -18.82
CA PRO A 277 18.99 -10.70 -18.78
C PRO A 277 17.83 -10.13 -17.94
N LEU A 278 18.04 -8.94 -17.35
CA LEU A 278 17.02 -8.30 -16.52
C LEU A 278 15.70 -8.13 -17.29
N HIS A 279 14.60 -8.53 -16.65
CA HIS A 279 13.24 -8.26 -17.13
C HIS A 279 13.06 -6.75 -17.39
N PRO A 280 12.31 -6.34 -18.44
CA PRO A 280 12.19 -4.92 -18.84
C PRO A 280 11.79 -3.97 -17.70
N HIS A 281 10.83 -4.37 -16.87
CA HIS A 281 10.43 -3.59 -15.68
C HIS A 281 11.58 -3.38 -14.69
N ILE A 282 12.39 -4.40 -14.46
CA ILE A 282 13.52 -4.32 -13.52
C ILE A 282 14.62 -3.42 -14.08
N ARG A 283 14.88 -3.52 -15.40
CA ARG A 283 15.82 -2.63 -16.08
C ARG A 283 15.38 -1.16 -16.00
N ARG A 284 14.11 -0.88 -16.32
CA ARG A 284 13.53 0.46 -16.22
C ARG A 284 13.56 0.97 -14.77
N SER A 285 13.24 0.12 -13.80
CA SER A 285 13.30 0.46 -12.37
C SER A 285 14.73 0.81 -11.94
N HIS A 286 15.72 0.03 -12.36
CA HIS A 286 17.13 0.37 -12.11
C HIS A 286 17.51 1.72 -12.73
N ASP A 287 17.06 2.00 -13.96
CA ASP A 287 17.34 3.28 -14.62
C ASP A 287 16.70 4.49 -13.92
N ILE A 288 15.51 4.31 -13.34
CA ILE A 288 14.85 5.32 -12.50
C ILE A 288 15.64 5.55 -11.20
N LEU A 289 16.16 4.48 -10.59
CA LEU A 289 16.68 4.51 -9.21
C LEU A 289 18.20 4.76 -9.11
N LYS A 290 18.98 4.61 -10.18
CA LYS A 290 20.45 4.66 -10.13
C LYS A 290 21.02 5.99 -9.63
N ASP A 291 20.37 7.11 -9.96
CA ASP A 291 20.81 8.44 -9.54
C ASP A 291 20.37 8.72 -8.08
N ASP A 292 19.17 8.29 -7.72
CA ASP A 292 18.69 8.31 -6.34
C ASP A 292 19.58 7.45 -5.42
N PHE A 293 20.15 6.34 -5.88
CA PHE A 293 21.10 5.56 -5.09
C PHE A 293 22.31 6.41 -4.67
N LYS A 294 22.87 7.20 -5.59
CA LYS A 294 24.04 8.04 -5.29
C LYS A 294 23.70 9.11 -4.26
N GLN A 295 22.65 9.89 -4.49
CA GLN A 295 22.29 11.01 -3.62
C GLN A 295 21.61 10.55 -2.33
N ASN A 296 20.57 9.73 -2.45
CA ASN A 296 19.70 9.40 -1.33
C ASN A 296 20.24 8.24 -0.48
N ILE A 297 20.97 7.28 -1.06
CA ILE A 297 21.55 6.18 -0.27
C ILE A 297 22.97 6.49 0.16
N LEU A 298 23.90 6.73 -0.78
CA LEU A 298 25.31 6.87 -0.43
C LEU A 298 25.64 8.16 0.34
N GLU A 299 24.97 9.27 0.04
CA GLU A 299 25.23 10.56 0.70
C GLU A 299 24.28 10.81 1.88
N ASN A 300 22.96 10.69 1.67
CA ASN A 300 21.98 11.06 2.70
C ASN A 300 21.83 10.03 3.83
N GLN A 301 21.81 8.73 3.51
CA GLN A 301 21.75 7.65 4.51
C GLN A 301 23.14 7.20 4.95
N ASP A 302 24.15 7.26 4.08
CA ASP A 302 25.53 6.83 4.38
C ASP A 302 25.60 5.46 5.12
N PRO A 303 24.87 4.41 4.67
CA PRO A 303 24.68 3.20 5.46
C PRO A 303 25.99 2.44 5.69
N PHE A 304 26.88 2.42 4.71
CA PHE A 304 28.14 1.67 4.72
C PHE A 304 29.24 2.33 5.56
N ARG A 305 28.98 3.48 6.19
CA ARG A 305 29.92 4.07 7.15
C ARG A 305 30.18 3.12 8.33
N THR A 306 29.12 2.45 8.81
CA THR A 306 29.23 1.48 9.92
C THR A 306 29.88 0.17 9.46
N GLU A 307 30.67 -0.44 10.34
CA GLU A 307 31.35 -1.72 10.07
C GLU A 307 30.34 -2.82 9.71
N LYS A 308 29.24 -2.93 10.45
CA LYS A 308 28.18 -3.91 10.21
C LYS A 308 27.61 -3.82 8.79
N GLN A 309 27.31 -2.61 8.32
CA GLN A 309 26.75 -2.41 6.97
C GLN A 309 27.83 -2.51 5.88
N ALA A 310 29.08 -2.15 6.19
CA ALA A 310 30.19 -2.37 5.27
C ALA A 310 30.42 -3.87 5.02
N GLU A 311 30.39 -4.70 6.08
CA GLU A 311 30.49 -6.16 5.94
C GLU A 311 29.29 -6.72 5.18
N ARG A 312 28.09 -6.18 5.40
CA ARG A 312 26.91 -6.51 4.60
C ARG A 312 27.12 -6.20 3.12
N LEU A 313 27.67 -5.04 2.77
CA LEU A 313 28.01 -4.69 1.39
C LEU A 313 29.02 -5.68 0.79
N LEU A 314 30.04 -6.10 1.55
CA LEU A 314 31.00 -7.10 1.09
C LEU A 314 30.31 -8.42 0.75
N GLN A 315 29.36 -8.89 1.56
CA GLN A 315 28.62 -10.14 1.30
C GLN A 315 27.85 -10.12 -0.03
N LEU A 316 27.49 -8.94 -0.54
CA LEU A 316 26.78 -8.78 -1.81
C LEU A 316 27.72 -8.84 -3.03
N LEU A 317 29.04 -8.83 -2.84
CA LEU A 317 30.04 -8.86 -3.91
C LEU A 317 30.47 -10.30 -4.27
N PRO A 318 30.75 -10.58 -5.57
CA PRO A 318 30.99 -11.94 -6.05
C PRO A 318 32.37 -12.48 -5.66
N ASP A 319 33.42 -11.67 -5.72
CA ASP A 319 34.82 -12.13 -5.68
C ASP A 319 35.44 -12.05 -4.26
N ARG A 320 36.06 -13.15 -3.79
CA ARG A 320 36.63 -13.24 -2.43
C ARG A 320 37.86 -12.35 -2.23
N GLN A 321 38.75 -12.28 -3.21
CA GLN A 321 39.97 -11.49 -3.11
C GLN A 321 39.65 -9.99 -3.13
N LEU A 322 38.67 -9.58 -3.94
CA LEU A 322 38.13 -8.22 -3.91
C LEU A 322 37.55 -7.89 -2.53
N LYS A 323 36.76 -8.80 -1.95
CA LYS A 323 36.19 -8.62 -0.60
C LYS A 323 37.27 -8.43 0.47
N GLU A 324 38.32 -9.24 0.44
CA GLU A 324 39.44 -9.16 1.40
C GLU A 324 40.22 -7.85 1.26
N ALA A 325 40.54 -7.43 0.03
CA ALA A 325 41.24 -6.17 -0.21
C ALA A 325 40.39 -4.93 0.16
N LEU A 326 39.08 -4.97 -0.08
CA LEU A 326 38.16 -3.92 0.37
C LEU A 326 38.11 -3.86 1.90
N ARG A 327 38.02 -5.02 2.56
CA ARG A 327 38.01 -5.10 4.03
C ARG A 327 39.28 -4.51 4.63
N GLU A 328 40.46 -4.93 4.17
CA GLU A 328 41.75 -4.39 4.62
C GLU A 328 41.83 -2.85 4.43
N LYS A 329 41.40 -2.36 3.26
CA LYS A 329 41.37 -0.93 2.97
C LYS A 329 40.44 -0.19 3.93
N TRP A 330 39.25 -0.70 4.19
CA TRP A 330 38.27 -0.04 5.05
C TRP A 330 38.63 -0.13 6.53
N ASP A 331 39.26 -1.21 6.98
CA ASP A 331 39.74 -1.37 8.36
C ASP A 331 40.91 -0.42 8.66
N SER A 332 41.73 -0.11 7.64
CA SER A 332 42.83 0.86 7.75
C SER A 332 42.36 2.34 7.74
N THR A 333 41.09 2.61 7.42
CA THR A 333 40.55 3.98 7.36
C THR A 333 39.34 4.17 8.27
N ILE A 334 39.52 5.00 9.31
CA ILE A 334 38.45 5.35 10.24
C ILE A 334 37.34 6.12 9.48
N GLU A 335 36.10 5.67 9.62
CA GLU A 335 34.88 6.35 9.17
C GLU A 335 34.82 6.73 7.67
N ARG A 336 35.36 5.88 6.80
CA ARG A 336 35.28 6.11 5.35
C ARG A 336 33.81 6.20 4.87
N PRO A 337 33.41 7.27 4.14
CA PRO A 337 32.03 7.45 3.67
C PRO A 337 31.57 6.37 2.69
N SER A 338 30.27 6.09 2.66
CA SER A 338 29.64 5.11 1.76
C SER A 338 29.90 5.41 0.29
N SER A 339 29.89 6.68 -0.10
CA SER A 339 30.18 7.11 -1.46
C SER A 339 31.61 6.75 -1.91
N ASP A 340 32.58 6.81 -1.00
CA ASP A 340 33.96 6.44 -1.28
C ASP A 340 34.17 4.93 -1.22
N LYS A 341 33.52 4.23 -0.28
CA LYS A 341 33.49 2.75 -0.26
C LYS A 341 32.91 2.20 -1.56
N TRP A 342 31.88 2.84 -2.11
CA TRP A 342 31.29 2.45 -3.40
C TRP A 342 32.26 2.65 -4.57
N LYS A 343 33.03 3.75 -4.60
CA LYS A 343 34.07 3.99 -5.62
C LYS A 343 35.24 3.02 -5.49
N ASP A 344 35.59 2.61 -4.27
CA ASP A 344 36.68 1.67 -4.04
C ASP A 344 36.46 0.32 -4.72
N ILE A 345 35.20 -0.12 -4.84
CA ILE A 345 34.84 -1.35 -5.54
C ILE A 345 35.38 -1.33 -6.97
N ASP A 346 35.12 -0.24 -7.70
CA ASP A 346 35.59 -0.11 -9.09
C ASP A 346 37.10 0.11 -9.16
N ALA A 347 37.66 0.89 -8.23
CA ALA A 347 39.08 1.18 -8.20
C ALA A 347 39.94 -0.07 -7.95
N LEU A 348 39.55 -0.91 -6.98
CA LEU A 348 40.27 -2.16 -6.67
C LEU A 348 39.99 -3.26 -7.68
N ALA A 349 38.78 -3.32 -8.26
CA ALA A 349 38.53 -4.23 -9.37
C ALA A 349 39.39 -3.88 -10.60
N GLY A 350 39.55 -2.57 -10.88
CA GLY A 350 40.35 -2.07 -11.99
C GLY A 350 41.87 -2.17 -11.80
N SER A 351 42.37 -2.23 -10.55
CA SER A 351 43.81 -2.36 -10.28
C SER A 351 44.35 -3.79 -10.44
N GLY A 352 43.48 -4.77 -10.72
CA GLY A 352 43.89 -6.16 -10.96
C GLY A 352 44.19 -6.95 -9.68
N VAL A 353 43.59 -6.56 -8.54
CA VAL A 353 43.66 -7.30 -7.26
C VAL A 353 43.34 -8.78 -7.43
N SER A 354 42.42 -9.11 -8.33
CA SER A 354 42.03 -10.46 -8.66
C SER A 354 41.88 -10.65 -10.16
N LYS A 355 42.46 -11.74 -10.67
CA LYS A 355 42.31 -12.16 -12.08
C LYS A 355 40.98 -12.88 -12.34
N THR A 356 40.24 -13.23 -11.29
CA THR A 356 38.95 -13.93 -11.39
C THR A 356 37.76 -12.97 -11.47
N ILE A 357 37.98 -11.66 -11.31
CA ILE A 357 36.93 -10.66 -11.46
C ILE A 357 36.48 -10.61 -12.93
N ILE A 358 35.20 -10.92 -13.15
CA ILE A 358 34.55 -10.75 -14.44
C ILE A 358 33.81 -9.41 -14.41
N PRO A 359 34.18 -8.39 -15.22
CA PRO A 359 33.57 -7.06 -15.15
C PRO A 359 32.06 -7.05 -15.30
N LYS A 360 31.53 -7.92 -16.17
CA LYS A 360 30.09 -8.09 -16.38
C LYS A 360 29.37 -8.58 -15.11
N VAL A 361 29.94 -9.58 -14.42
CA VAL A 361 29.36 -10.14 -13.19
C VAL A 361 29.41 -9.10 -12.06
N LEU A 362 30.52 -8.35 -11.95
CA LEU A 362 30.62 -7.27 -10.96
C LEU A 362 29.57 -6.19 -11.21
N LEU A 363 29.37 -5.79 -12.47
CA LEU A 363 28.32 -4.84 -12.85
C LEU A 363 26.92 -5.37 -12.47
N GLU A 364 26.62 -6.63 -12.77
CA GLU A 364 25.34 -7.25 -12.41
C GLU A 364 25.10 -7.25 -10.89
N HIS A 365 26.13 -7.51 -10.09
CA HIS A 365 26.04 -7.42 -8.63
C HIS A 365 25.83 -5.98 -8.14
N LYS A 366 26.49 -4.98 -8.77
CA LYS A 366 26.25 -3.57 -8.43
C LYS A 366 24.81 -3.14 -8.75
N GLN A 367 24.24 -3.63 -9.86
CA GLN A 367 22.83 -3.40 -10.19
C GLN A 367 21.89 -4.00 -9.14
N ASP A 368 22.16 -5.23 -8.67
CA ASP A 368 21.37 -5.86 -7.61
C ASP A 368 21.47 -5.09 -6.29
N ILE A 369 22.66 -4.56 -5.93
CA ILE A 369 22.86 -3.74 -4.73
C ILE A 369 22.06 -2.44 -4.83
N ILE A 370 22.08 -1.76 -5.99
CA ILE A 370 21.26 -0.56 -6.21
C ILE A 370 19.80 -0.90 -5.94
N LEU A 371 19.28 -1.98 -6.52
CA LEU A 371 17.89 -2.41 -6.32
C LEU A 371 17.60 -2.78 -4.86
N GLU A 372 18.49 -3.50 -4.16
CA GLU A 372 18.28 -3.89 -2.75
C GLU A 372 18.11 -2.67 -1.82
N TYR A 373 18.79 -1.57 -2.15
CA TYR A 373 18.80 -0.34 -1.36
C TYR A 373 17.82 0.74 -1.85
N THR A 374 17.16 0.58 -3.01
CA THR A 374 16.30 1.64 -3.58
C THR A 374 14.94 1.16 -4.07
N TYR A 375 14.80 -0.14 -4.38
CA TYR A 375 13.58 -0.67 -4.96
C TYR A 375 12.43 -0.70 -3.94
N PRO A 376 11.18 -0.43 -4.36
CA PRO A 376 10.02 -0.47 -3.49
C PRO A 376 9.88 -1.75 -2.67
N ARG A 377 9.73 -1.59 -1.36
CA ARG A 377 9.23 -2.60 -0.42
C ARG A 377 7.75 -2.31 -0.20
N LEU A 378 6.90 -3.23 -0.62
CA LEU A 378 5.44 -3.11 -0.56
C LEU A 378 4.88 -4.12 0.44
N ASP A 379 3.87 -3.71 1.22
CA ASP A 379 3.06 -4.69 1.95
C ASP A 379 2.16 -5.41 0.94
N ALA A 380 2.64 -6.58 0.51
CA ALA A 380 1.96 -7.36 -0.51
C ALA A 380 0.58 -7.85 -0.04
N GLU A 381 0.37 -8.12 1.25
CA GLU A 381 -0.90 -8.67 1.74
C GLU A 381 -2.07 -7.71 1.52
N VAL A 382 -1.83 -6.40 1.69
CA VAL A 382 -2.78 -5.32 1.41
C VAL A 382 -3.28 -5.36 -0.05
N SER A 383 -2.43 -5.83 -0.95
CA SER A 383 -2.68 -5.84 -2.40
C SER A 383 -3.34 -7.14 -2.89
N LYS A 384 -3.24 -8.25 -2.15
CA LYS A 384 -3.59 -9.61 -2.63
C LYS A 384 -5.09 -9.91 -2.58
N HIS A 385 -5.80 -9.37 -1.60
CA HIS A 385 -7.18 -9.79 -1.30
C HIS A 385 -8.21 -8.68 -1.54
N LEU A 386 -9.35 -9.05 -2.13
CA LEU A 386 -10.42 -8.11 -2.44
C LEU A 386 -11.08 -7.54 -1.18
N ASN A 387 -11.10 -8.27 -0.07
CA ASN A 387 -11.72 -7.85 1.19
C ASN A 387 -10.83 -6.96 2.09
N HIS A 388 -9.60 -6.65 1.68
CA HIS A 388 -8.68 -5.88 2.51
C HIS A 388 -9.16 -4.43 2.71
N LEU A 389 -9.21 -3.99 3.97
CA LEU A 389 -9.58 -2.63 4.38
C LEU A 389 -8.36 -1.72 4.36
N LEU A 390 -8.48 -0.53 3.81
CA LEU A 390 -7.39 0.45 3.80
C LEU A 390 -7.87 1.83 4.24
N LYS A 391 -7.03 2.54 5.00
CA LYS A 391 -7.33 3.86 5.57
C LYS A 391 -7.84 4.84 4.50
N SER A 392 -8.96 5.49 4.78
CA SER A 392 -9.55 6.47 3.87
C SER A 392 -8.62 7.66 3.62
N PRO A 393 -8.59 8.21 2.39
CA PRO A 393 -8.06 9.55 2.16
C PRO A 393 -8.77 10.59 3.06
N PHE A 394 -8.05 11.67 3.36
CA PHE A 394 -8.47 12.82 4.18
C PHE A 394 -8.79 12.54 5.65
N VAL A 395 -8.68 11.30 6.16
CA VAL A 395 -8.78 11.10 7.61
C VAL A 395 -7.57 11.71 8.31
N VAL A 396 -7.75 12.09 9.57
CA VAL A 396 -6.65 12.58 10.40
C VAL A 396 -5.94 11.38 11.03
N HIS A 397 -4.61 11.38 10.99
CA HIS A 397 -3.83 10.34 11.64
C HIS A 397 -3.73 10.61 13.15
N PRO A 398 -4.19 9.69 14.03
CA PRO A 398 -4.33 9.98 15.46
C PRO A 398 -2.99 10.27 16.15
N GLY A 399 -1.92 9.58 15.75
CA GLY A 399 -0.60 9.78 16.35
C GLY A 399 0.15 11.04 15.90
N THR A 400 -0.32 11.77 14.88
CA THR A 400 0.40 12.93 14.31
C THR A 400 -0.47 14.16 14.13
N GLY A 401 -1.80 14.01 14.14
CA GLY A 401 -2.74 15.07 13.79
C GLY A 401 -2.74 15.45 12.31
N LYS A 402 -1.89 14.85 11.48
CA LYS A 402 -1.77 15.17 10.05
C LYS A 402 -2.92 14.57 9.24
N VAL A 403 -3.37 15.32 8.24
CA VAL A 403 -4.41 14.85 7.30
C VAL A 403 -3.78 13.90 6.26
N CYS A 404 -4.45 12.79 5.95
CA CYS A 404 -4.02 11.84 4.91
C CYS A 404 -4.33 12.40 3.51
N VAL A 405 -3.49 13.31 3.02
CA VAL A 405 -3.73 14.07 1.79
C VAL A 405 -3.26 13.33 0.52
N PRO A 406 -3.92 13.54 -0.63
CA PRO A 406 -3.41 13.09 -1.92
C PRO A 406 -2.06 13.72 -2.27
N ILE A 407 -1.19 12.96 -2.94
CA ILE A 407 0.14 13.37 -3.39
C ILE A 407 0.08 13.72 -4.88
N ASP A 408 0.62 14.89 -5.26
CA ASP A 408 0.70 15.30 -6.66
C ASP A 408 1.91 14.64 -7.35
N ILE A 409 1.63 13.67 -8.23
CA ILE A 409 2.67 12.93 -8.96
C ILE A 409 3.45 13.80 -9.94
N SER A 410 2.87 14.91 -10.42
CA SER A 410 3.58 15.82 -11.32
C SER A 410 4.71 16.61 -10.63
N LYS A 411 4.68 16.67 -9.30
CA LYS A 411 5.64 17.38 -8.44
C LYS A 411 6.08 16.51 -7.27
N LEU A 412 6.28 15.22 -7.53
CA LEU A 412 6.50 14.23 -6.49
C LEU A 412 7.70 14.55 -5.59
N ASP A 413 8.80 15.03 -6.17
CA ASP A 413 10.03 15.39 -5.42
C ASP A 413 9.85 16.62 -4.52
N GLU A 414 8.78 17.42 -4.71
CA GLU A 414 8.44 18.58 -3.87
C GLU A 414 7.60 18.20 -2.63
N PHE A 415 7.08 16.97 -2.55
CA PHE A 415 6.22 16.56 -1.44
C PHE A 415 7.02 16.42 -0.13
N ASP A 416 6.67 17.27 0.84
CA ASP A 416 7.25 17.23 2.19
C ASP A 416 6.22 16.76 3.23
N PRO A 417 6.41 15.58 3.86
CA PRO A 417 5.50 15.08 4.88
C PRO A 417 5.42 16.00 6.12
N ASP A 418 6.46 16.79 6.40
CA ASP A 418 6.47 17.73 7.54
C ASP A 418 5.61 18.96 7.27
N ALA A 419 5.50 19.39 6.01
CA ALA A 419 4.66 20.50 5.57
C ALA A 419 3.15 20.18 5.53
N VAL A 420 2.78 18.89 5.53
CA VAL A 420 1.37 18.46 5.54
C VAL A 420 0.65 19.00 6.78
N PRO A 421 -0.50 19.68 6.61
CA PRO A 421 -1.17 20.37 7.70
C PRO A 421 -1.75 19.40 8.74
N THR A 422 -1.69 19.81 10.00
CA THR A 422 -2.38 19.14 11.10
C THR A 422 -3.77 19.69 11.31
N VAL A 423 -4.65 18.90 11.93
CA VAL A 423 -6.02 19.33 12.25
C VAL A 423 -6.04 20.64 13.04
N THR A 424 -5.24 20.75 14.09
CA THR A 424 -5.14 21.95 14.92
C THR A 424 -4.63 23.16 14.13
N ARG A 425 -3.71 22.97 13.17
CA ARG A 425 -3.24 24.05 12.28
C ARG A 425 -4.38 24.54 11.39
N LEU A 426 -5.15 23.62 10.81
CA LEU A 426 -6.26 23.97 9.92
C LEU A 426 -7.36 24.74 10.64
N LEU A 427 -7.73 24.33 11.86
CA LEU A 427 -8.71 25.05 12.66
C LEU A 427 -8.24 26.48 12.99
N LYS A 428 -6.96 26.63 13.38
CA LYS A 428 -6.33 27.95 13.59
C LYS A 428 -6.34 28.81 12.34
N GLU A 429 -6.07 28.25 11.16
CA GLU A 429 -6.11 28.98 9.89
C GLU A 429 -7.51 29.53 9.61
N ILE A 430 -8.57 28.80 9.95
CA ILE A 430 -9.95 29.31 9.80
C ILE A 430 -10.23 30.44 10.78
N ASP A 431 -9.87 30.29 12.04
CA ASP A 431 -10.15 31.28 13.10
C ASP A 431 -9.38 32.59 12.86
N GLN A 432 -8.18 32.51 12.29
CA GLN A 432 -7.34 33.66 11.97
C GLN A 432 -7.65 34.30 10.62
N TRP A 433 -8.51 33.68 9.79
CA TRP A 433 -8.79 34.17 8.45
C TRP A 433 -9.50 35.53 8.49
N LYS A 434 -8.83 36.55 7.96
CA LYS A 434 -9.39 37.89 7.73
C LYS A 434 -9.81 37.99 6.28
N ASN A 435 -11.01 38.51 6.01
CA ASN A 435 -11.47 38.69 4.64
C ASN A 435 -10.59 39.73 3.92
N PRO A 436 -9.83 39.35 2.88
CA PRO A 436 -8.93 40.29 2.19
C PRO A 436 -9.68 41.42 1.46
N MET A 437 -11.00 41.28 1.25
CA MET A 437 -11.85 42.28 0.57
C MET A 437 -12.57 43.27 1.52
N LYS A 438 -12.20 43.34 2.80
CA LYS A 438 -12.90 44.18 3.80
C LYS A 438 -12.23 45.52 4.14
N GLU A 439 -11.33 46.02 3.30
CA GLU A 439 -10.77 47.38 3.51
C GLU A 439 -11.47 48.49 2.71
N GLU A 440 -12.20 48.19 1.63
CA GLU A 440 -12.98 49.22 0.93
C GLU A 440 -14.31 48.66 0.37
N ASP A 441 -15.39 49.34 0.74
CA ASP A 441 -16.71 49.42 0.08
C ASP A 441 -17.92 48.75 0.73
N ASP A 442 -18.98 49.56 0.74
CA ASP A 442 -20.25 49.42 1.44
C ASP A 442 -21.17 48.36 0.82
N GLY A 443 -21.88 47.63 1.68
CA GLY A 443 -23.28 47.30 1.41
C GLY A 443 -23.65 46.26 0.33
N VAL A 444 -22.73 45.45 -0.20
CA VAL A 444 -23.10 44.34 -1.12
C VAL A 444 -22.74 42.97 -0.54
N SER A 445 -23.69 42.03 -0.58
CA SER A 445 -23.63 40.71 0.04
C SER A 445 -22.37 39.93 -0.37
N THR A 446 -21.37 39.90 0.51
CA THR A 446 -20.17 39.09 0.34
C THR A 446 -20.57 37.60 0.36
N SER A 447 -20.34 36.89 -0.74
CA SER A 447 -20.54 35.43 -0.76
C SER A 447 -19.68 34.82 0.36
N ARG A 448 -20.31 34.09 1.28
CA ARG A 448 -19.62 33.48 2.43
C ARG A 448 -18.55 32.52 1.89
N VAL A 449 -17.28 32.92 1.99
CA VAL A 449 -16.13 32.09 1.60
C VAL A 449 -16.17 30.80 2.42
N SER A 450 -16.08 29.65 1.72
CA SER A 450 -16.11 28.34 2.36
C SER A 450 -14.91 28.18 3.30
N ASP A 451 -15.08 27.44 4.40
CA ASP A 451 -13.99 27.22 5.36
C ASP A 451 -12.79 26.54 4.72
N ILE A 452 -13.01 25.64 3.74
CA ILE A 452 -11.91 25.01 3.01
C ILE A 452 -11.03 26.03 2.29
N ASP A 453 -11.62 27.08 1.71
CA ASP A 453 -10.90 28.10 0.94
C ASP A 453 -10.02 29.01 1.81
N LYS A 454 -10.17 28.91 3.14
CA LYS A 454 -9.37 29.65 4.12
C LYS A 454 -8.14 28.88 4.59
N THR A 455 -7.97 27.64 4.14
CA THR A 455 -6.99 26.71 4.72
C THR A 455 -5.97 26.21 3.71
N SER A 456 -4.83 25.79 4.25
CA SER A 456 -3.77 25.06 3.54
C SER A 456 -4.21 23.67 3.06
N LEU A 457 -5.42 23.20 3.39
CA LEU A 457 -5.98 21.95 2.88
C LEU A 457 -6.58 22.10 1.47
N LYS A 458 -6.87 23.33 1.03
CA LYS A 458 -7.50 23.61 -0.28
C LYS A 458 -6.79 22.95 -1.48
N PRO A 459 -5.45 23.05 -1.65
CA PRO A 459 -4.78 22.49 -2.82
C PRO A 459 -4.99 20.97 -2.94
N TYR A 460 -5.05 20.27 -1.81
CA TYR A 460 -5.30 18.83 -1.76
C TYR A 460 -6.76 18.48 -2.12
N HIS A 461 -7.72 19.30 -1.72
CA HIS A 461 -9.12 19.18 -2.18
C HIS A 461 -9.26 19.40 -3.68
N ASP A 462 -8.56 20.39 -4.22
CA ASP A 462 -8.58 20.69 -5.65
C ASP A 462 -7.96 19.55 -6.45
N LEU A 463 -6.84 18.98 -5.97
CA LEU A 463 -6.20 17.80 -6.56
C LEU A 463 -7.15 16.59 -6.55
N PHE A 464 -7.78 16.30 -5.42
CA PHE A 464 -8.75 15.19 -5.31
C PHE A 464 -9.96 15.41 -6.22
N SER A 465 -10.51 16.62 -6.26
CA SER A 465 -11.66 16.94 -7.10
C SER A 465 -11.34 16.75 -8.59
N LYS A 466 -10.15 17.16 -9.03
CA LYS A 466 -9.66 16.92 -10.39
C LYS A 466 -9.53 15.42 -10.69
N PHE A 467 -9.00 14.65 -9.75
CA PHE A 467 -8.90 13.19 -9.89
C PHE A 467 -10.28 12.55 -10.04
N VAL A 468 -11.22 12.86 -9.14
CA VAL A 468 -12.59 12.32 -9.16
C VAL A 468 -13.30 12.70 -10.45
N GLN A 469 -13.17 13.94 -10.92
CA GLN A 469 -13.77 14.36 -12.18
C GLN A 469 -13.25 13.56 -13.37
N LYS A 470 -11.93 13.30 -13.43
CA LYS A 470 -11.34 12.46 -14.47
C LYS A 470 -11.86 11.03 -14.42
N LEU A 471 -11.99 10.45 -13.23
CA LEU A 471 -12.55 9.11 -13.03
C LEU A 471 -14.01 9.04 -13.49
N LEU A 472 -14.86 9.98 -13.05
CA LEU A 472 -16.26 10.02 -13.44
C LEU A 472 -16.45 10.20 -14.95
N ASN A 473 -15.58 10.97 -15.60
CA ASN A 473 -15.61 11.11 -17.06
C ASN A 473 -15.29 9.79 -17.77
N ALA A 474 -14.39 8.98 -17.22
CA ALA A 474 -14.03 7.67 -17.76
C ALA A 474 -15.08 6.57 -17.49
N GLU A 475 -15.90 6.72 -16.45
CA GLU A 475 -17.02 5.81 -16.16
C GLU A 475 -18.23 6.03 -17.07
N ARG A 476 -18.33 7.19 -17.74
CA ARG A 476 -19.39 7.45 -18.70
C ARG A 476 -19.19 6.53 -19.92
N PRO A 477 -20.25 5.84 -20.38
CA PRO A 477 -20.15 5.00 -21.56
C PRO A 477 -19.70 5.82 -22.77
N SER A 478 -18.69 5.34 -23.49
CA SER A 478 -18.25 6.00 -24.73
C SER A 478 -19.38 5.95 -25.77
N PRO A 479 -19.64 7.02 -26.53
CA PRO A 479 -20.68 7.01 -27.58
C PRO A 479 -20.35 6.09 -28.77
N THR A 480 -19.22 5.37 -28.74
CA THR A 480 -18.71 4.54 -29.85
C THR A 480 -18.90 3.03 -29.68
N GLU A 481 -19.37 2.53 -28.55
CA GLU A 481 -19.78 1.12 -28.44
C GLU A 481 -21.24 0.95 -28.89
N LYS A 482 -21.48 1.12 -30.20
CA LYS A 482 -22.62 0.46 -30.84
C LYS A 482 -22.32 -1.04 -30.83
N PRO A 483 -23.26 -1.91 -30.41
CA PRO A 483 -23.05 -3.35 -30.45
C PRO A 483 -22.86 -3.77 -31.91
N LEU A 484 -21.65 -4.24 -32.23
CA LEU A 484 -21.41 -5.02 -33.45
C LEU A 484 -22.17 -6.34 -33.30
N HIS A 485 -22.91 -6.70 -34.35
CA HIS A 485 -23.71 -7.92 -34.52
C HIS A 485 -25.09 -7.97 -33.83
N THR A 486 -26.08 -7.43 -34.54
CA THR A 486 -27.31 -8.21 -34.77
C THR A 486 -27.25 -8.70 -36.22
N GLU A 487 -26.99 -10.00 -36.39
CA GLU A 487 -27.17 -10.66 -37.68
C GLU A 487 -28.62 -10.46 -38.11
N LYS A 488 -28.82 -9.73 -39.21
CA LYS A 488 -30.10 -9.72 -39.91
C LYS A 488 -30.32 -11.12 -40.47
N SER A 489 -31.25 -11.85 -39.88
CA SER A 489 -31.84 -13.04 -40.46
C SER A 489 -32.47 -12.67 -41.81
N VAL A 490 -31.77 -13.03 -42.89
CA VAL A 490 -32.29 -12.96 -44.25
C VAL A 490 -33.38 -14.02 -44.36
N LYS A 491 -34.64 -13.59 -44.38
CA LYS A 491 -35.77 -14.44 -44.75
C LYS A 491 -35.65 -14.78 -46.23
N VAL A 492 -35.27 -16.02 -46.54
CA VAL A 492 -35.43 -16.61 -47.87
C VAL A 492 -36.94 -16.87 -48.05
N LYS A 493 -37.56 -16.21 -49.03
CA LYS A 493 -38.91 -16.56 -49.50
C LYS A 493 -38.82 -17.90 -50.21
N ALA A 494 -39.57 -18.88 -49.72
CA ALA A 494 -39.91 -20.07 -50.50
C ALA A 494 -40.99 -19.67 -51.51
N GLU A 495 -40.70 -19.81 -52.80
CA GLU A 495 -41.72 -19.82 -53.85
C GLU A 495 -42.31 -21.23 -53.92
N GLU A 496 -43.63 -21.30 -53.73
CA GLU A 496 -44.44 -22.48 -53.99
C GLU A 496 -44.44 -22.75 -55.50
N MET A 497 -43.92 -23.91 -55.90
CA MET A 497 -44.30 -24.53 -57.16
C MET A 497 -45.39 -25.54 -56.84
N ASP A 498 -46.55 -25.38 -57.46
CA ASP A 498 -47.43 -26.51 -57.75
C ASP A 498 -48.08 -26.30 -59.13
N PHE A 499 -48.37 -27.44 -59.74
CA PHE A 499 -48.78 -27.71 -61.13
C PHE A 499 -49.92 -26.86 -61.71
#